data_AF-A0A7V4U0Q5-F1
#
_entry.id   AF-A0A7V4U0Q5-F1
#
_cell.length_a   1.000
_cell.length_b   1.000
_cell.length_c   1.000
_cell.angle_alpha   90.00
_cell.angle_beta   90.00
_cell.angle_gamma   90.00
#
_symmetry.space_group_name_H-M   'P 1'
#
loop_
_entity.id
_entity.type
_entity.pdbx_description
1 polymer ?
#
loop_
_entity_poly.entity_id
_entity_poly.type
_entity_poly.pdbx_seq_one_letter_code
_entity_poly.pdbx_strand_id
1 'polypeptide(L)'
;MKQRTLITGMLIISAIILLAGCSSIMKQVGNIAGSFLTGTTNDLNEAAVSVFFMRNVYPKATNDIASEYFEETWRDGANMVYVSLLNRDGVGMLKVDGQVIIDGEVVPHIKNGYYGKWLDANDVSPKKVVIKTSTGQEVSFTVTPPPPIKIKSINGKKENAVVDITQPLDLELKAENQRPGEEISIALLSSVMGIHSFLEYGTFKYADKMHLPAAMWQNAITPYAPISGSNWLRVERFNVTPANVKGVGATQIIGQALDCVPVTVQGELDETWVGTVDGQTINIRETLEKDDGFMQVEFNKPNAYFGRPVSSGRKFAMASFTVRATKLQQQRTSSHSSTIGNVTTTTTTTTTRTFPTLPDDYWENLVNKLYADFERVLKNNYDIELIPVEDVLRAPSYKELAPIKDKVSVVEVEKSYKGTKNLIPTTFTEILNDISTTFAWDRKDARLIRELGVDGLIAVTIDLEMPWESFSLTPRMSIRISGPPNGYKAGPTIYLQGLVHGSGMPLEQAKMNADYLMDVLPNVIREKELMKALETGIHKIKTEEKNRAYEAIWALK
;
A
#
# COMPACT_ATOMS: atom_id res chain seq x y z
N MET A 1 -7.31 -15.88 -28.93
CA MET A 1 -7.43 -16.73 -27.72
C MET A 1 -6.32 -16.52 -26.69
N LYS A 2 -5.04 -16.30 -27.06
CA LYS A 2 -3.92 -16.09 -26.10
C LYS A 2 -3.90 -14.74 -25.34
N GLN A 3 -4.63 -13.72 -25.82
CA GLN A 3 -4.67 -12.38 -25.20
C GLN A 3 -5.64 -12.25 -24.02
N ARG A 4 -6.69 -13.11 -23.96
CA ARG A 4 -7.65 -13.09 -22.84
C ARG A 4 -7.07 -13.74 -21.57
N THR A 5 -6.20 -14.74 -21.71
CA THR A 5 -5.62 -15.46 -20.56
C THR A 5 -4.60 -14.63 -19.76
N LEU A 6 -3.89 -13.68 -20.41
CA LEU A 6 -2.99 -12.75 -19.71
C LEU A 6 -3.74 -11.70 -18.88
N ILE A 7 -4.88 -11.22 -19.40
CA ILE A 7 -5.73 -10.23 -18.72
C ILE A 7 -6.42 -10.85 -17.49
N THR A 8 -6.85 -12.12 -17.59
CA THR A 8 -7.43 -12.85 -16.45
C THR A 8 -6.39 -13.18 -15.36
N GLY A 9 -5.13 -13.48 -15.75
CA GLY A 9 -4.03 -13.70 -14.80
C GLY A 9 -3.63 -12.43 -14.04
N MET A 10 -3.55 -11.27 -14.70
CA MET A 10 -3.29 -9.99 -14.04
C MET A 10 -4.43 -9.56 -13.11
N LEU A 11 -5.70 -9.78 -13.47
CA LEU A 11 -6.85 -9.39 -12.64
C LEU A 11 -7.00 -10.21 -11.35
N ILE A 12 -6.75 -11.53 -11.39
CA ILE A 12 -6.75 -12.39 -10.19
C ILE A 12 -5.60 -12.02 -9.25
N ILE A 13 -4.46 -11.62 -9.82
CA ILE A 13 -3.27 -11.19 -9.07
C ILE A 13 -3.44 -9.79 -8.49
N SER A 14 -4.09 -8.85 -9.20
CA SER A 14 -4.49 -7.55 -8.66
C SER A 14 -5.43 -7.73 -7.46
N ALA A 15 -6.36 -8.68 -7.53
CA ALA A 15 -7.18 -9.05 -6.39
C ALA A 15 -6.29 -9.58 -5.25
N ILE A 16 -5.41 -10.57 -5.46
CA ILE A 16 -4.53 -11.08 -4.40
C ILE A 16 -3.59 -10.00 -3.82
N ILE A 17 -3.09 -9.05 -4.61
CA ILE A 17 -2.24 -7.94 -4.15
C ILE A 17 -3.05 -6.86 -3.41
N LEU A 18 -4.29 -6.57 -3.86
CA LEU A 18 -5.25 -5.75 -3.11
C LEU A 18 -5.65 -6.42 -1.80
N LEU A 19 -5.74 -7.75 -1.77
CA LEU A 19 -6.14 -8.57 -0.62
C LEU A 19 -4.97 -8.80 0.37
N ALA A 20 -3.74 -8.93 -0.12
CA ALA A 20 -2.52 -9.18 0.66
C ALA A 20 -2.00 -7.94 1.41
N GLY A 21 -2.45 -6.75 1.02
CA GLY A 21 -2.06 -5.49 1.64
C GLY A 21 -2.92 -5.05 2.83
N CYS A 22 -4.00 -5.77 3.17
CA CYS A 22 -5.04 -5.24 4.04
C CYS A 22 -5.33 -6.21 5.20
N SER A 23 -4.88 -5.84 6.42
CA SER A 23 -5.14 -6.62 7.63
C SER A 23 -6.64 -6.82 7.90
N SER A 24 -7.51 -5.91 7.43
CA SER A 24 -8.97 -6.04 7.49
C SER A 24 -9.53 -7.04 6.47
N ILE A 25 -8.95 -7.10 5.27
CA ILE A 25 -9.36 -8.09 4.25
C ILE A 25 -8.89 -9.49 4.65
N MET A 26 -7.69 -9.68 5.16
CA MET A 26 -7.27 -11.01 5.62
C MET A 26 -8.00 -11.47 6.88
N LYS A 27 -8.52 -10.54 7.70
CA LYS A 27 -9.51 -10.86 8.74
C LYS A 27 -10.85 -11.34 8.15
N GLN A 28 -11.26 -10.83 7.00
CA GLN A 28 -12.49 -11.25 6.30
C GLN A 28 -12.31 -12.53 5.47
N VAL A 29 -11.23 -12.65 4.68
CA VAL A 29 -10.81 -13.85 3.93
C VAL A 29 -10.42 -14.99 4.87
N GLY A 30 -9.89 -14.65 6.06
CA GLY A 30 -9.69 -15.57 7.18
C GLY A 30 -10.97 -16.25 7.68
N ASN A 31 -12.17 -15.87 7.24
CA ASN A 31 -13.36 -16.66 7.54
C ASN A 31 -13.47 -17.94 6.71
N ILE A 32 -12.93 -17.94 5.49
CA ILE A 32 -12.98 -19.09 4.58
C ILE A 32 -11.79 -20.03 4.84
N ALA A 33 -10.66 -19.52 5.36
CA ALA A 33 -9.42 -20.27 5.55
C ALA A 33 -8.68 -20.06 6.91
N GLY A 34 -9.24 -19.32 7.86
CA GLY A 34 -8.50 -18.77 9.02
C GLY A 34 -7.93 -19.79 10.01
N SER A 35 -8.51 -20.99 10.11
CA SER A 35 -7.91 -22.08 10.88
C SER A 35 -6.62 -22.61 10.23
N PHE A 36 -6.51 -22.54 8.89
CA PHE A 36 -5.30 -22.95 8.16
C PHE A 36 -4.19 -21.90 8.17
N LEU A 37 -4.54 -20.63 8.39
CA LEU A 37 -3.60 -19.49 8.41
C LEU A 37 -3.27 -18.99 9.82
N THR A 38 -3.75 -19.67 10.87
CA THR A 38 -3.41 -19.34 12.26
C THR A 38 -2.27 -20.23 12.74
N GLY A 39 -1.08 -19.64 12.88
CA GLY A 39 0.07 -20.28 13.51
C GLY A 39 0.03 -20.19 15.04
N THR A 40 0.95 -20.87 15.70
CA THR A 40 1.22 -20.69 17.14
C THR A 40 2.65 -20.18 17.29
N THR A 41 2.89 -19.17 18.13
CA THR A 41 4.24 -18.67 18.44
C THR A 41 4.51 -18.65 19.93
N ASN A 42 5.75 -18.94 20.31
CA ASN A 42 6.28 -18.76 21.66
C ASN A 42 7.32 -17.62 21.73
N ASP A 43 7.48 -16.85 20.64
CA ASP A 43 8.35 -15.69 20.53
C ASP A 43 7.56 -14.47 20.04
N LEU A 44 7.35 -13.49 20.93
CA LEU A 44 6.59 -12.29 20.57
C LEU A 44 7.36 -11.35 19.62
N ASN A 45 8.64 -11.58 19.35
CA ASN A 45 9.39 -10.83 18.34
C ASN A 45 8.89 -11.12 16.91
N GLU A 46 8.25 -12.28 16.69
CA GLU A 46 7.60 -12.66 15.43
C GLU A 46 6.18 -12.08 15.30
N ALA A 47 5.64 -11.55 16.40
CA ALA A 47 4.26 -11.10 16.48
C ALA A 47 4.11 -9.59 16.30
N ALA A 48 3.12 -9.21 15.51
CA ALA A 48 2.52 -7.88 15.55
C ALA A 48 1.30 -7.94 16.49
N VAL A 49 1.41 -7.32 17.67
CA VAL A 49 0.40 -7.36 18.75
C VAL A 49 -0.47 -6.10 18.75
N SER A 50 -1.79 -6.28 18.64
CA SER A 50 -2.76 -5.21 18.84
C SER A 50 -3.48 -5.39 20.16
N VAL A 51 -3.58 -4.34 20.95
CA VAL A 51 -4.42 -4.30 22.16
C VAL A 51 -5.52 -3.28 21.97
N PHE A 52 -6.77 -3.72 22.14
CA PHE A 52 -7.95 -2.90 21.90
C PHE A 52 -8.75 -2.71 23.18
N PHE A 53 -9.26 -1.51 23.37
CA PHE A 53 -10.41 -1.25 24.23
C PHE A 53 -11.51 -0.66 23.37
N MET A 54 -12.62 -1.36 23.23
CA MET A 54 -13.78 -0.92 22.47
C MET A 54 -14.94 -0.57 23.40
N ARG A 55 -15.44 0.66 23.33
CA ARG A 55 -16.64 1.09 24.04
C ARG A 55 -17.88 1.02 23.17
N ASN A 56 -19.00 0.66 23.80
CA ASN A 56 -20.33 0.65 23.20
C ASN A 56 -20.38 -0.22 21.93
N VAL A 57 -20.05 -1.50 22.09
CA VAL A 57 -20.07 -2.48 21.00
C VAL A 57 -21.44 -2.48 20.30
N TYR A 58 -21.42 -2.51 18.97
CA TYR A 58 -22.64 -2.39 18.16
C TYR A 58 -23.60 -3.58 18.36
N PRO A 59 -24.90 -3.41 18.06
CA PRO A 59 -25.89 -4.45 18.29
C PRO A 59 -25.65 -5.72 17.47
N LYS A 60 -25.97 -6.90 18.03
CA LYS A 60 -25.96 -8.18 17.30
C LYS A 60 -26.87 -8.16 16.07
N ALA A 61 -27.91 -7.32 16.08
CA ALA A 61 -28.83 -7.09 14.95
C ALA A 61 -28.14 -6.52 13.69
N THR A 62 -26.89 -6.04 13.79
CA THR A 62 -26.08 -5.67 12.62
C THR A 62 -25.68 -6.88 11.76
N ASN A 63 -25.70 -8.09 12.33
CA ASN A 63 -25.23 -9.32 11.70
C ASN A 63 -23.77 -9.22 11.18
N ASP A 64 -22.95 -8.32 11.74
CA ASP A 64 -21.54 -8.20 11.37
C ASP A 64 -20.78 -9.44 11.83
N ILE A 65 -19.83 -9.90 10.99
CA ILE A 65 -19.04 -11.12 11.22
C ILE A 65 -18.33 -11.18 12.58
N ALA A 66 -17.95 -10.05 13.17
CA ALA A 66 -17.36 -10.06 14.50
C ALA A 66 -18.36 -10.56 15.54
N SER A 67 -19.66 -10.30 15.36
CA SER A 67 -20.69 -10.84 16.26
C SER A 67 -20.79 -12.38 16.18
N GLU A 68 -20.46 -13.00 15.04
CA GLU A 68 -20.39 -14.46 14.90
C GLU A 68 -19.17 -15.06 15.62
N TYR A 69 -18.01 -14.38 15.60
CA TYR A 69 -16.82 -14.87 16.33
C TYR A 69 -17.01 -14.96 17.84
N PHE A 70 -17.90 -14.14 18.36
CA PHE A 70 -18.19 -14.02 19.78
C PHE A 70 -19.63 -14.47 20.08
N GLU A 71 -20.27 -15.25 19.20
CA GLU A 71 -21.73 -15.44 19.12
C GLU A 71 -22.42 -15.77 20.46
N GLU A 72 -21.81 -16.66 21.26
CA GLU A 72 -22.33 -17.09 22.57
C GLU A 72 -22.15 -16.04 23.67
N THR A 73 -21.30 -15.04 23.44
CA THR A 73 -20.87 -14.07 24.46
C THR A 73 -21.10 -12.61 24.06
N TRP A 74 -21.57 -12.33 22.84
CA TRP A 74 -21.76 -10.95 22.35
C TRP A 74 -22.73 -10.17 23.25
N ARG A 75 -22.32 -8.99 23.70
CA ARG A 75 -23.10 -8.11 24.58
C ARG A 75 -23.30 -6.75 23.94
N ASP A 76 -24.51 -6.51 23.43
CA ASP A 76 -24.92 -5.22 22.84
C ASP A 76 -24.68 -4.06 23.81
N GLY A 77 -24.01 -3.00 23.35
CA GLY A 77 -23.72 -1.80 24.13
C GLY A 77 -22.70 -1.98 25.26
N ALA A 78 -22.16 -3.19 25.45
CA ALA A 78 -21.10 -3.43 26.41
C ALA A 78 -19.76 -2.83 25.94
N ASN A 79 -18.80 -2.81 26.85
CA ASN A 79 -17.41 -2.51 26.51
C ASN A 79 -16.64 -3.84 26.40
N MET A 80 -15.53 -3.87 25.67
CA MET A 80 -14.66 -5.05 25.61
C MET A 80 -13.19 -4.66 25.54
N VAL A 81 -12.33 -5.50 26.08
CA VAL A 81 -10.90 -5.47 25.80
C VAL A 81 -10.50 -6.76 25.14
N TYR A 82 -9.76 -6.64 24.05
CA TYR A 82 -9.27 -7.78 23.31
C TYR A 82 -7.86 -7.54 22.75
N VAL A 83 -7.18 -8.64 22.51
CA VAL A 83 -5.84 -8.72 21.94
C VAL A 83 -5.93 -9.48 20.64
N SER A 84 -5.20 -9.03 19.63
CA SER A 84 -5.04 -9.72 18.35
C SER A 84 -3.57 -9.82 18.01
N LEU A 85 -3.12 -11.00 17.57
CA LEU A 85 -1.74 -11.21 17.14
C LEU A 85 -1.70 -11.61 15.67
N LEU A 86 -0.90 -10.90 14.89
CA LEU A 86 -0.66 -11.14 13.48
C LEU A 86 0.79 -11.61 13.28
N ASN A 87 1.04 -12.36 12.22
CA ASN A 87 2.40 -12.66 11.79
C ASN A 87 3.04 -11.37 11.25
N ARG A 88 4.12 -10.91 11.88
CA ARG A 88 4.77 -9.65 11.52
C ARG A 88 5.44 -9.73 10.14
N ASP A 89 6.17 -10.80 9.87
CA ASP A 89 7.01 -10.95 8.68
C ASP A 89 6.43 -11.95 7.67
N GLY A 90 5.13 -12.23 7.77
CA GLY A 90 4.44 -13.14 6.87
C GLY A 90 2.94 -12.92 6.83
N VAL A 91 2.23 -13.92 6.32
CA VAL A 91 0.77 -13.94 6.16
C VAL A 91 0.16 -14.73 7.30
N GLY A 92 -0.78 -14.13 8.04
CA GLY A 92 -1.70 -14.86 8.90
C GLY A 92 -1.77 -14.33 10.33
N MET A 93 -2.42 -15.12 11.18
CA MET A 93 -2.66 -14.77 12.58
C MET A 93 -1.86 -15.69 13.49
N LEU A 94 -1.60 -15.27 14.72
CA LEU A 94 -0.82 -16.04 15.68
C LEU A 94 -1.64 -16.29 16.94
N LYS A 95 -1.59 -17.54 17.43
CA LYS A 95 -1.97 -17.91 18.79
C LYS A 95 -0.70 -17.85 19.66
N VAL A 96 -0.81 -17.32 20.86
CA VAL A 96 0.28 -17.38 21.85
C VAL A 96 0.34 -18.79 22.42
N ASP A 97 1.51 -19.41 22.36
CA ASP A 97 1.86 -20.54 23.21
C ASP A 97 2.16 -20.01 24.62
N GLY A 98 1.15 -20.04 25.48
CA GLY A 98 1.17 -19.41 26.79
C GLY A 98 -0.20 -18.82 27.14
N GLN A 99 -0.21 -17.64 27.77
CA GLN A 99 -1.44 -17.03 28.29
C GLN A 99 -1.50 -15.53 28.04
N VAL A 100 -2.73 -15.05 27.81
CA VAL A 100 -3.07 -13.63 27.80
C VAL A 100 -3.87 -13.33 29.06
N ILE A 101 -3.50 -12.27 29.76
CA ILE A 101 -4.06 -11.89 31.06
C ILE A 101 -4.57 -10.45 30.95
N ILE A 102 -5.82 -10.20 31.36
CA ILE A 102 -6.43 -8.86 31.39
C ILE A 102 -6.87 -8.55 32.82
N ASP A 103 -6.27 -7.52 33.42
CA ASP A 103 -6.47 -7.13 34.83
C ASP A 103 -6.29 -8.31 35.82
N GLY A 104 -5.28 -9.15 35.58
CA GLY A 104 -4.94 -10.30 36.44
C GLY A 104 -5.72 -11.57 36.15
N GLU A 105 -6.71 -11.53 35.25
CA GLU A 105 -7.52 -12.69 34.84
C GLU A 105 -7.00 -13.29 33.53
N VAL A 106 -6.77 -14.60 33.49
CA VAL A 106 -6.41 -15.31 32.25
C VAL A 106 -7.64 -15.35 31.35
N VAL A 107 -7.52 -14.78 30.15
CA VAL A 107 -8.62 -14.72 29.19
C VAL A 107 -8.51 -15.85 28.15
N PRO A 108 -9.64 -16.41 27.71
CA PRO A 108 -9.64 -17.49 26.75
C PRO A 108 -9.16 -17.02 25.37
N HIS A 109 -8.56 -17.95 24.63
CA HIS A 109 -8.43 -17.82 23.18
C HIS A 109 -9.81 -18.04 22.56
N ILE A 110 -10.25 -17.10 21.72
CA ILE A 110 -11.59 -17.10 21.13
C ILE A 110 -11.54 -17.78 19.77
N LYS A 111 -10.91 -17.13 18.79
CA LYS A 111 -10.65 -17.65 17.44
C LYS A 111 -9.55 -16.84 16.77
N ASN A 112 -8.86 -17.40 15.77
CA ASN A 112 -8.00 -16.62 14.85
C ASN A 112 -7.04 -15.62 15.56
N GLY A 113 -6.28 -16.08 16.55
CA GLY A 113 -5.36 -15.21 17.32
C GLY A 113 -6.00 -14.13 18.22
N TYR A 114 -7.32 -14.15 18.44
CA TYR A 114 -8.02 -13.24 19.35
C TYR A 114 -8.16 -13.78 20.77
N TYR A 115 -7.95 -12.90 21.74
CA TYR A 115 -8.17 -13.12 23.17
C TYR A 115 -8.95 -11.93 23.71
N GLY A 116 -9.85 -12.10 24.67
CA GLY A 116 -10.53 -10.93 25.22
C GLY A 116 -11.56 -11.23 26.29
N LYS A 117 -12.09 -10.16 26.86
CA LYS A 117 -13.20 -10.22 27.81
C LYS A 117 -14.13 -9.02 27.68
N TRP A 118 -15.37 -9.26 28.06
CA TRP A 118 -16.40 -8.24 28.16
C TRP A 118 -16.27 -7.46 29.46
N LEU A 119 -16.63 -6.19 29.39
CA LEU A 119 -16.68 -5.25 30.50
C LEU A 119 -18.09 -4.69 30.60
N ASP A 120 -18.48 -4.24 31.79
CA ASP A 120 -19.73 -3.49 31.93
C ASP A 120 -19.66 -2.16 31.18
N ALA A 121 -20.79 -1.70 30.66
CA ALA A 121 -20.86 -0.50 29.81
C ALA A 121 -20.29 0.76 30.47
N ASN A 122 -20.34 0.82 31.81
CA ASN A 122 -19.82 1.92 32.61
C ASN A 122 -18.33 1.77 32.97
N ASP A 123 -17.75 0.58 32.80
CA ASP A 123 -16.33 0.39 33.03
C ASP A 123 -15.55 0.95 31.84
N VAL A 124 -14.95 2.11 32.07
CA VAL A 124 -14.10 2.84 31.14
C VAL A 124 -12.69 3.03 31.71
N SER A 125 -12.37 2.29 32.78
CA SER A 125 -11.07 2.37 33.43
C SER A 125 -9.97 1.81 32.53
N PRO A 126 -8.74 2.35 32.56
CA PRO A 126 -7.62 1.76 31.85
C PRO A 126 -7.44 0.28 32.20
N LYS A 127 -7.14 -0.54 31.18
CA LYS A 127 -6.99 -1.99 31.34
C LYS A 127 -5.57 -2.42 31.11
N LYS A 128 -5.06 -3.25 32.03
CA LYS A 128 -3.73 -3.82 31.94
C LYS A 128 -3.82 -5.16 31.24
N VAL A 129 -3.11 -5.27 30.12
CA VAL A 129 -2.95 -6.53 29.38
C VAL A 129 -1.54 -7.04 29.60
N VAL A 130 -1.39 -8.34 29.84
CA VAL A 130 -0.10 -9.03 29.94
C VAL A 130 -0.14 -10.26 29.04
N ILE A 131 0.89 -10.44 28.24
CA ILE A 131 1.08 -11.65 27.41
C ILE A 131 2.30 -12.38 27.96
N LYS A 132 2.14 -13.66 28.29
CA LYS A 132 3.23 -14.53 28.74
C LYS A 132 3.36 -15.72 27.79
N THR A 133 4.56 -15.99 27.31
CA THR A 133 4.85 -17.19 26.51
C THR A 133 5.31 -18.36 27.38
N SER A 134 5.24 -19.57 26.85
CA SER A 134 5.77 -20.79 27.46
C SER A 134 7.30 -20.74 27.69
N THR A 135 8.01 -19.93 26.91
CA THR A 135 9.47 -19.70 27.01
C THR A 135 9.84 -18.68 28.09
N GLY A 136 8.84 -18.08 28.76
CA GLY A 136 9.05 -17.12 29.85
C GLY A 136 9.12 -15.66 29.41
N GLN A 137 8.86 -15.35 28.14
CA GLN A 137 8.75 -13.97 27.69
C GLN A 137 7.48 -13.33 28.26
N GLU A 138 7.60 -12.13 28.80
CA GLU A 138 6.48 -11.37 29.36
C GLU A 138 6.49 -9.92 28.88
N VAL A 139 5.34 -9.46 28.40
CA VAL A 139 5.13 -8.07 27.97
C VAL A 139 3.81 -7.55 28.51
N SER A 140 3.73 -6.25 28.79
CA SER A 140 2.52 -5.63 29.33
C SER A 140 2.17 -4.33 28.63
N PHE A 141 0.88 -4.10 28.47
CA PHE A 141 0.29 -2.93 27.85
C PHE A 141 -0.78 -2.34 28.76
N THR A 142 -1.01 -1.04 28.64
CA THR A 142 -2.17 -0.38 29.23
C THR A 142 -2.98 0.25 28.11
N VAL A 143 -4.25 -0.11 28.00
CA VAL A 143 -5.16 0.44 26.99
C VAL A 143 -6.23 1.28 27.69
N THR A 144 -6.54 2.43 27.10
CA THR A 144 -7.54 3.37 27.61
C THR A 144 -8.43 3.81 26.46
N PRO A 145 -9.76 3.73 26.59
CA PRO A 145 -10.64 4.15 25.53
C PRO A 145 -10.76 5.67 25.48
N PRO A 146 -11.09 6.25 24.30
CA PRO A 146 -11.46 7.64 24.21
C PRO A 146 -12.80 7.91 24.92
N PRO A 147 -13.11 9.18 25.23
CA PRO A 147 -14.45 9.57 25.67
C PRO A 147 -15.52 9.18 24.62
N PRO A 148 -16.80 9.05 25.01
CA PRO A 148 -17.83 8.56 24.13
C PRO A 148 -18.08 9.51 22.94
N ILE A 149 -18.59 8.96 21.86
CA ILE A 149 -19.11 9.68 20.70
C ILE A 149 -20.59 9.36 20.54
N LYS A 150 -21.39 10.30 20.04
CA LYS A 150 -22.81 10.11 19.73
C LYS A 150 -23.18 10.76 18.40
N ILE A 151 -23.94 10.03 17.58
CA ILE A 151 -24.62 10.54 16.41
C ILE A 151 -25.87 11.29 16.89
N LYS A 152 -25.97 12.57 16.53
CA LYS A 152 -27.09 13.45 16.90
C LYS A 152 -28.14 13.52 15.81
N SER A 153 -27.69 13.65 14.57
CA SER A 153 -28.55 13.61 13.42
C SER A 153 -27.77 13.20 12.19
N ILE A 154 -28.49 12.60 11.23
CA ILE A 154 -28.01 12.23 9.91
C ILE A 154 -28.95 12.91 8.92
N ASN A 155 -28.41 13.76 8.04
CA ASN A 155 -29.19 14.55 7.09
C ASN A 155 -30.34 15.33 7.78
N GLY A 156 -30.06 15.89 8.96
CA GLY A 156 -31.03 16.62 9.80
C GLY A 156 -32.09 15.78 10.50
N LYS A 157 -32.05 14.44 10.38
CA LYS A 157 -32.99 13.51 11.04
C LYS A 157 -32.34 12.81 12.23
N LYS A 158 -33.08 12.68 13.34
CA LYS A 158 -32.62 11.98 14.56
C LYS A 158 -32.87 10.47 14.53
N GLU A 159 -33.89 10.04 13.79
CA GLU A 159 -34.34 8.65 13.69
C GLU A 159 -34.75 8.36 12.25
N ASN A 160 -34.70 7.08 11.84
CA ASN A 160 -35.08 6.60 10.50
C ASN A 160 -34.43 7.41 9.37
N ALA A 161 -33.16 7.76 9.55
CA ALA A 161 -32.44 8.57 8.57
C ALA A 161 -32.20 7.77 7.28
N VAL A 162 -32.26 8.49 6.16
CA VAL A 162 -31.91 7.96 4.84
C VAL A 162 -30.50 8.42 4.49
N VAL A 163 -29.65 7.47 4.11
CA VAL A 163 -28.31 7.73 3.57
C VAL A 163 -28.37 7.40 2.08
N ASP A 164 -28.52 8.45 1.25
CA ASP A 164 -28.39 8.32 -0.20
C ASP A 164 -26.90 8.42 -0.57
N ILE A 165 -26.32 7.32 -1.05
CA ILE A 165 -24.89 7.24 -1.38
C ILE A 165 -24.51 8.01 -2.66
N THR A 166 -25.49 8.58 -3.35
CA THR A 166 -25.25 9.52 -4.47
C THR A 166 -25.21 10.97 -4.01
N GLN A 167 -25.57 11.26 -2.75
CA GLN A 167 -25.64 12.59 -2.18
C GLN A 167 -24.62 12.80 -1.06
N PRO A 168 -24.24 14.05 -0.76
CA PRO A 168 -23.46 14.37 0.44
C PRO A 168 -24.16 13.89 1.72
N LEU A 169 -23.37 13.56 2.73
CA LEU A 169 -23.83 13.15 4.06
C LEU A 169 -23.58 14.28 5.05
N ASP A 170 -24.64 14.84 5.61
CA ASP A 170 -24.57 15.75 6.75
C ASP A 170 -24.66 14.96 8.05
N LEU A 171 -23.64 15.07 8.89
CA LEU A 171 -23.53 14.33 10.14
C LEU A 171 -23.33 15.31 11.29
N GLU A 172 -24.24 15.29 12.27
CA GLU A 172 -24.05 16.00 13.53
C GLU A 172 -23.62 15.02 14.62
N LEU A 173 -22.52 15.35 15.30
CA LEU A 173 -21.88 14.50 16.31
C LEU A 173 -21.82 15.22 17.65
N LYS A 174 -21.72 14.44 18.72
CA LYS A 174 -21.37 14.92 20.05
C LYS A 174 -20.28 14.03 20.64
N ALA A 175 -19.13 14.62 20.89
CA ALA A 175 -18.03 14.00 21.62
C ALA A 175 -17.65 14.84 22.85
N GLU A 176 -17.37 14.18 23.97
CA GLU A 176 -16.84 14.83 25.18
C GLU A 176 -15.32 14.88 25.15
N ASN A 177 -14.71 15.88 25.82
CA ASN A 177 -13.25 16.00 25.98
C ASN A 177 -12.47 15.80 24.67
N GLN A 178 -12.85 16.56 23.64
CA GLN A 178 -12.24 16.50 22.30
C GLN A 178 -10.78 16.93 22.35
N ARG A 179 -9.92 16.24 21.59
CA ARG A 179 -8.51 16.60 21.44
C ARG A 179 -8.29 17.22 20.04
N PRO A 180 -7.39 18.20 19.90
CA PRO A 180 -7.01 18.71 18.59
C PRO A 180 -6.52 17.58 17.67
N GLY A 181 -7.03 17.53 16.44
CA GLY A 181 -6.60 16.57 15.42
C GLY A 181 -7.12 15.14 15.62
N GLU A 182 -8.11 14.93 16.48
CA GLU A 182 -8.74 13.63 16.67
C GLU A 182 -9.50 13.17 15.43
N GLU A 183 -9.29 11.90 15.04
CA GLU A 183 -9.93 11.30 13.88
C GLU A 183 -11.14 10.44 14.27
N ILE A 184 -12.10 10.36 13.35
CA ILE A 184 -13.19 9.40 13.36
C ILE A 184 -13.23 8.62 12.05
N SER A 185 -13.76 7.40 12.07
CA SER A 185 -14.12 6.66 10.86
C SER A 185 -15.63 6.49 10.72
N ILE A 186 -16.09 6.49 9.47
CA ILE A 186 -17.51 6.35 9.09
C ILE A 186 -17.66 5.05 8.32
N ALA A 187 -18.61 4.21 8.73
CA ALA A 187 -18.84 2.90 8.14
C ALA A 187 -20.32 2.57 7.94
N LEU A 188 -20.59 1.77 6.90
CA LEU A 188 -21.87 1.12 6.63
C LEU A 188 -21.65 -0.40 6.53
N LEU A 189 -22.70 -1.18 6.70
CA LEU A 189 -22.64 -2.62 6.43
C LEU A 189 -22.60 -2.89 4.93
N SER A 190 -21.69 -3.77 4.54
CA SER A 190 -21.61 -4.35 3.19
C SER A 190 -21.61 -5.87 3.26
N SER A 191 -21.89 -6.52 2.13
CA SER A 191 -21.82 -7.98 2.00
C SER A 191 -20.66 -8.37 1.09
N VAL A 192 -19.72 -9.16 1.62
CA VAL A 192 -18.60 -9.71 0.88
C VAL A 192 -18.81 -11.22 0.78
N MET A 193 -19.22 -11.71 -0.39
CA MET A 193 -19.54 -13.13 -0.60
C MET A 193 -20.53 -13.70 0.42
N GLY A 194 -21.53 -12.90 0.83
CA GLY A 194 -22.53 -13.27 1.83
C GLY A 194 -22.14 -12.99 3.28
N ILE A 195 -20.90 -12.58 3.55
CA ILE A 195 -20.44 -12.18 4.89
C ILE A 195 -20.70 -10.70 5.09
N HIS A 196 -21.47 -10.35 6.12
CA HIS A 196 -21.75 -8.96 6.45
C HIS A 196 -20.64 -8.38 7.31
N SER A 197 -20.16 -7.18 6.95
CA SER A 197 -19.21 -6.45 7.80
C SER A 197 -19.30 -4.95 7.62
N PHE A 198 -18.99 -4.19 8.66
CA PHE A 198 -18.79 -2.75 8.56
C PHE A 198 -17.57 -2.42 7.70
N LEU A 199 -17.83 -1.81 6.55
CA LEU A 199 -16.78 -1.23 5.70
C LEU A 199 -16.68 0.26 5.96
N GLU A 200 -15.45 0.72 6.11
CA GLU A 200 -15.17 2.14 6.26
C GLU A 200 -15.11 2.82 4.90
N TYR A 201 -15.81 3.94 4.78
CA TYR A 201 -15.84 4.77 3.57
C TYR A 201 -15.01 6.05 3.73
N GLY A 202 -14.54 6.32 4.94
CA GLY A 202 -13.66 7.44 5.19
C GLY A 202 -13.20 7.49 6.63
N THR A 203 -12.08 8.16 6.83
CA THR A 203 -11.58 8.57 8.14
C THR A 203 -11.32 10.06 8.05
N PHE A 204 -11.76 10.84 9.02
CA PHE A 204 -11.79 12.30 8.93
C PHE A 204 -11.44 12.92 10.27
N LYS A 205 -10.97 14.17 10.28
CA LYS A 205 -10.92 14.96 11.52
C LYS A 205 -12.32 15.14 12.07
N TYR A 206 -12.46 14.94 13.38
CA TYR A 206 -13.70 15.17 14.08
C TYR A 206 -14.14 16.64 13.97
N ALA A 207 -15.43 16.85 13.70
CA ALA A 207 -16.14 18.10 13.97
C ALA A 207 -17.55 17.80 14.46
N ASP A 208 -18.14 18.70 15.25
CA ASP A 208 -19.53 18.54 15.74
C ASP A 208 -20.55 18.53 14.58
N LYS A 209 -20.22 19.19 13.46
CA LYS A 209 -21.00 19.16 12.22
C LYS A 209 -20.07 18.88 11.06
N MET A 210 -20.39 17.85 10.28
CA MET A 210 -19.58 17.39 9.16
C MET A 210 -20.43 17.34 7.91
N HIS A 211 -19.92 17.94 6.84
CA HIS A 211 -20.47 17.82 5.50
C HIS A 211 -19.54 16.94 4.68
N LEU A 212 -19.93 15.69 4.48
CA LEU A 212 -19.11 14.67 3.84
C LEU A 212 -19.52 14.54 2.36
N PRO A 213 -18.57 14.59 1.40
CA PRO A 213 -18.91 14.54 -0.02
C PRO A 213 -19.42 13.16 -0.43
N ALA A 214 -20.40 13.11 -1.34
CA ALA A 214 -20.95 11.86 -1.90
C ALA A 214 -19.85 10.92 -2.43
N ALA A 215 -18.77 11.50 -2.99
CA ALA A 215 -17.66 10.74 -3.54
C ALA A 215 -16.98 9.79 -2.53
N MET A 216 -17.12 10.01 -1.21
CA MET A 216 -16.51 9.11 -0.22
C MET A 216 -17.06 7.67 -0.33
N TRP A 217 -18.31 7.50 -0.78
CA TRP A 217 -18.95 6.19 -0.88
C TRP A 217 -18.29 5.27 -1.92
N GLN A 218 -17.57 5.84 -2.89
CA GLN A 218 -16.77 5.09 -3.87
C GLN A 218 -15.38 4.72 -3.35
N ASN A 219 -14.99 5.19 -2.17
CA ASN A 219 -13.63 5.10 -1.63
C ASN A 219 -13.62 4.31 -0.32
N ALA A 220 -14.20 3.11 -0.35
CA ALA A 220 -14.18 2.21 0.80
C ALA A 220 -12.83 1.53 0.99
N ILE A 221 -12.55 1.12 2.24
CA ILE A 221 -11.38 0.31 2.61
C ILE A 221 -11.35 -1.05 1.89
N THR A 222 -12.50 -1.54 1.45
CA THR A 222 -12.61 -2.69 0.53
C THR A 222 -13.56 -2.33 -0.60
N PRO A 223 -13.41 -2.90 -1.79
CA PRO A 223 -14.09 -2.41 -2.99
C PRO A 223 -15.54 -2.91 -3.09
N TYR A 224 -16.32 -2.92 -2.01
CA TYR A 224 -17.71 -3.39 -2.00
C TYR A 224 -18.65 -2.24 -1.62
N ALA A 225 -19.82 -2.20 -2.26
CA ALA A 225 -20.84 -1.21 -1.96
C ALA A 225 -21.56 -1.52 -0.64
N PRO A 226 -22.24 -0.55 -0.01
CA PRO A 226 -23.08 -0.80 1.15
C PRO A 226 -24.34 -1.57 0.75
N ILE A 227 -24.88 -2.37 1.66
CA ILE A 227 -26.16 -3.07 1.44
C ILE A 227 -27.29 -2.04 1.35
N SER A 228 -28.01 -2.01 0.23
CA SER A 228 -29.18 -1.13 0.04
C SER A 228 -30.36 -1.53 0.94
N GLY A 229 -31.19 -0.55 1.31
CA GLY A 229 -32.31 -0.76 2.23
C GLY A 229 -31.88 -0.69 3.70
N SER A 230 -32.36 -1.62 4.53
CA SER A 230 -32.07 -1.61 5.98
C SER A 230 -30.58 -1.82 6.23
N ASN A 231 -29.95 -0.86 6.90
CA ASN A 231 -28.52 -0.86 7.20
C ASN A 231 -28.25 -0.16 8.55
N TRP A 232 -26.98 -0.03 8.91
CA TRP A 232 -26.50 0.64 10.11
C TRP A 232 -25.36 1.58 9.75
N LEU A 233 -25.44 2.83 10.21
CA LEU A 233 -24.33 3.77 10.15
C LEU A 233 -23.55 3.66 11.46
N ARG A 234 -22.25 3.38 11.36
CA ARG A 234 -21.33 3.38 12.50
C ARG A 234 -20.37 4.54 12.40
N VAL A 235 -20.23 5.27 13.50
CA VAL A 235 -19.16 6.24 13.72
C VAL A 235 -18.23 5.69 14.78
N GLU A 236 -16.95 5.63 14.47
CA GLU A 236 -15.90 5.20 15.39
C GLU A 236 -14.96 6.37 15.68
N ARG A 237 -14.83 6.72 16.95
CA ARG A 237 -13.77 7.59 17.46
C ARG A 237 -12.64 6.70 17.97
N PHE A 238 -11.40 6.96 17.58
CA PHE A 238 -10.28 6.13 18.00
C PHE A 238 -9.04 6.94 18.39
N ASN A 239 -8.24 6.38 19.28
CA ASN A 239 -6.90 6.84 19.60
C ASN A 239 -5.91 5.69 19.44
N VAL A 240 -4.82 5.94 18.72
CA VAL A 240 -3.80 4.93 18.45
C VAL A 240 -2.52 5.40 19.12
N THR A 241 -2.04 4.60 20.07
CA THR A 241 -0.74 4.83 20.71
C THR A 241 0.25 3.85 20.08
N PRO A 242 1.17 4.32 19.22
CA PRO A 242 2.27 3.49 18.76
C PRO A 242 3.16 3.20 19.97
N ALA A 243 3.36 1.92 20.28
CA ALA A 243 4.23 1.49 21.36
C ALA A 243 5.35 0.65 20.76
N ASN A 244 6.61 1.07 20.94
CA ASN A 244 7.74 0.17 20.71
C ASN A 244 8.00 -0.57 22.01
N VAL A 245 7.41 -1.76 22.15
CA VAL A 245 7.60 -2.60 23.34
C VAL A 245 8.74 -3.57 23.09
N LYS A 246 9.80 -3.46 23.89
CA LYS A 246 10.96 -4.34 23.79
C LYS A 246 10.53 -5.81 23.88
N GLY A 247 10.99 -6.62 22.94
CA GLY A 247 10.64 -8.04 22.84
C GLY A 247 9.39 -8.33 22.00
N VAL A 248 8.64 -7.32 21.58
CA VAL A 248 7.51 -7.52 20.66
C VAL A 248 7.91 -7.05 19.27
N GLY A 249 7.57 -7.82 18.25
CA GLY A 249 7.89 -7.49 16.86
C GLY A 249 7.29 -6.17 16.43
N ALA A 250 6.00 -5.98 16.69
CA ALA A 250 5.31 -4.70 16.51
C ALA A 250 4.17 -4.56 17.53
N THR A 251 3.81 -3.32 17.88
CA THR A 251 2.66 -3.08 18.77
C THR A 251 1.83 -1.89 18.32
N GLN A 252 0.51 -2.05 18.41
CA GLN A 252 -0.43 -0.94 18.40
C GLN A 252 -1.41 -1.07 19.56
N ILE A 253 -1.60 0.03 20.31
CA ILE A 253 -2.58 0.11 21.40
C ILE A 253 -3.69 1.04 20.93
N ILE A 254 -4.91 0.56 20.90
CA ILE A 254 -6.04 1.22 20.25
C ILE A 254 -7.20 1.32 21.25
N GLY A 255 -7.60 2.54 21.56
CA GLY A 255 -8.89 2.78 22.21
C GLY A 255 -9.92 3.18 21.15
N GLN A 256 -11.15 2.71 21.32
CA GLN A 256 -12.27 2.98 20.43
C GLN A 256 -13.51 3.35 21.25
N ALA A 257 -14.27 4.30 20.74
CA ALA A 257 -15.65 4.55 21.16
C ALA A 257 -16.54 4.56 19.93
N LEU A 258 -17.56 3.71 19.96
CA LEU A 258 -18.46 3.52 18.83
C LEU A 258 -19.82 4.16 19.12
N ASP A 259 -20.48 4.65 18.08
CA ASP A 259 -21.92 4.82 18.05
C ASP A 259 -22.48 4.26 16.75
N CYS A 260 -23.62 3.58 16.83
CA CYS A 260 -24.18 2.80 15.73
C CYS A 260 -25.69 2.96 15.71
N VAL A 261 -26.23 3.50 14.62
CA VAL A 261 -27.67 3.81 14.49
C VAL A 261 -28.24 3.17 13.23
N PRO A 262 -29.50 2.69 13.27
CA PRO A 262 -30.14 2.12 12.08
C PRO A 262 -30.44 3.22 11.06
N VAL A 263 -30.24 2.90 9.80
CA VAL A 263 -30.48 3.81 8.66
C VAL A 263 -31.08 3.03 7.48
N THR A 264 -31.66 3.76 6.53
CA THR A 264 -32.01 3.21 5.22
C THR A 264 -31.00 3.72 4.19
N VAL A 265 -30.27 2.82 3.54
CA VAL A 265 -29.36 3.16 2.44
C VAL A 265 -30.12 3.19 1.12
N GLN A 266 -29.92 4.26 0.35
CA GLN A 266 -30.46 4.47 -0.99
C GLN A 266 -29.34 4.85 -1.96
N GLY A 267 -29.64 4.78 -3.25
CA GLY A 267 -28.65 4.96 -4.31
C GLY A 267 -27.93 3.66 -4.66
N GLU A 268 -27.26 3.67 -5.79
CA GLU A 268 -26.49 2.53 -6.30
C GLU A 268 -25.11 3.02 -6.74
N LEU A 269 -24.11 2.15 -6.60
CA LEU A 269 -22.79 2.34 -7.17
C LEU A 269 -22.64 1.33 -8.31
N ASP A 270 -21.91 1.72 -9.35
CA ASP A 270 -21.60 0.80 -10.44
C ASP A 270 -20.72 -0.34 -9.90
N GLU A 271 -21.14 -1.58 -10.12
CA GLU A 271 -20.42 -2.78 -9.70
C GLU A 271 -19.96 -3.60 -10.92
N THR A 272 -18.76 -4.16 -10.79
CA THR A 272 -18.22 -5.19 -11.67
C THR A 272 -19.00 -6.51 -11.52
N TRP A 273 -18.81 -7.43 -12.46
CA TRP A 273 -19.47 -8.76 -12.43
C TRP A 273 -19.15 -9.62 -11.18
N VAL A 274 -18.09 -9.28 -10.43
CA VAL A 274 -17.71 -9.93 -9.16
C VAL A 274 -18.24 -9.20 -7.92
N GLY A 275 -19.13 -8.21 -8.09
CA GLY A 275 -19.73 -7.44 -7.01
C GLY A 275 -18.78 -6.43 -6.36
N THR A 276 -17.67 -6.09 -7.02
CA THR A 276 -16.78 -5.00 -6.57
C THR A 276 -17.15 -3.69 -7.25
N VAL A 277 -17.10 -2.58 -6.53
CA VAL A 277 -17.36 -1.23 -7.08
C VAL A 277 -16.38 -0.96 -8.23
N ASP A 278 -16.93 -0.63 -9.39
CA ASP A 278 -16.14 -0.35 -10.59
C ASP A 278 -15.45 1.02 -10.46
N GLY A 279 -14.35 1.19 -11.19
CA GLY A 279 -13.69 2.48 -11.32
C GLY A 279 -13.06 3.02 -10.04
N GLN A 280 -12.85 2.24 -8.98
CA GLN A 280 -12.23 2.75 -7.74
C GLN A 280 -10.76 3.21 -7.89
N THR A 281 -10.05 2.71 -8.91
CA THR A 281 -8.64 3.05 -9.15
C THR A 281 -8.47 3.97 -10.36
N ILE A 282 -7.54 4.91 -10.27
CA ILE A 282 -7.13 5.71 -11.42
C ILE A 282 -6.07 4.91 -12.16
N ASN A 283 -6.31 4.64 -13.44
CA ASN A 283 -5.37 3.98 -14.34
C ASN A 283 -5.11 4.91 -15.52
N ILE A 284 -3.85 5.31 -15.70
CA ILE A 284 -3.42 6.15 -16.82
C ILE A 284 -2.61 5.28 -17.76
N ARG A 285 -3.01 5.25 -19.02
CA ARG A 285 -2.20 4.74 -20.12
C ARG A 285 -2.11 5.79 -21.20
N GLU A 286 -0.91 6.27 -21.49
CA GLU A 286 -0.67 7.27 -22.51
C GLU A 286 0.55 6.89 -23.34
N THR A 287 0.45 7.00 -24.67
CA THR A 287 1.61 6.84 -25.56
C THR A 287 1.97 8.18 -26.19
N LEU A 288 3.21 8.60 -26.00
CA LEU A 288 3.85 9.73 -26.67
C LEU A 288 4.63 9.21 -27.87
N GLU A 289 4.00 9.25 -29.04
CA GLU A 289 4.60 8.83 -30.31
C GLU A 289 5.53 9.92 -30.88
N LYS A 290 6.59 9.48 -31.56
CA LYS A 290 7.46 10.27 -32.43
C LYS A 290 7.82 9.43 -33.66
N ASP A 291 8.27 10.10 -34.73
CA ASP A 291 8.64 9.44 -35.99
C ASP A 291 9.69 8.33 -35.84
N ASP A 292 10.53 8.40 -34.80
CA ASP A 292 11.64 7.48 -34.56
C ASP A 292 11.45 6.55 -33.35
N GLY A 293 10.31 6.62 -32.63
CA GLY A 293 10.07 5.81 -31.44
C GLY A 293 8.94 6.34 -30.54
N PHE A 294 8.78 5.74 -29.37
CA PHE A 294 7.69 6.08 -28.46
C PHE A 294 8.11 6.06 -26.99
N MET A 295 7.34 6.76 -26.16
CA MET A 295 7.31 6.58 -24.70
C MET A 295 5.88 6.30 -24.26
N GLN A 296 5.66 5.24 -23.50
CA GLN A 296 4.39 4.86 -22.92
C GLN A 296 4.43 5.01 -21.39
N VAL A 297 3.42 5.68 -20.87
CA VAL A 297 3.15 5.84 -19.43
C VAL A 297 2.08 4.83 -19.05
N GLU A 298 2.32 4.09 -17.97
CA GLU A 298 1.35 3.19 -17.33
C GLU A 298 1.37 3.44 -15.83
N PHE A 299 0.53 4.36 -15.36
CA PHE A 299 0.43 4.73 -13.94
C PHE A 299 -0.89 4.24 -13.34
N ASN A 300 -0.83 3.89 -12.06
CA ASN A 300 -1.95 3.47 -11.25
C ASN A 300 -1.95 4.24 -9.93
N LYS A 301 -3.15 4.56 -9.44
CA LYS A 301 -3.40 5.08 -8.10
C LYS A 301 -4.60 4.36 -7.49
N PRO A 302 -4.50 3.85 -6.26
CA PRO A 302 -5.65 3.26 -5.57
C PRO A 302 -6.65 4.35 -5.18
N ASN A 303 -7.86 3.95 -4.77
CA ASN A 303 -8.96 4.83 -4.33
C ASN A 303 -8.53 5.82 -3.23
N ALA A 304 -9.30 6.87 -2.97
CA ALA A 304 -8.93 7.93 -2.04
C ALA A 304 -8.74 7.47 -0.58
N TYR A 305 -9.22 6.28 -0.20
CA TYR A 305 -8.93 5.70 1.12
C TYR A 305 -7.46 5.28 1.24
N PHE A 306 -6.89 4.74 0.16
CA PHE A 306 -5.49 4.30 0.09
C PHE A 306 -4.60 5.27 -0.69
N GLY A 307 -5.17 6.24 -1.40
CA GLY A 307 -4.49 7.14 -2.32
C GLY A 307 -4.58 8.59 -1.85
N ARG A 308 -3.42 9.24 -1.66
CA ARG A 308 -3.33 10.66 -1.29
C ARG A 308 -3.19 11.54 -2.52
N PRO A 309 -3.94 12.63 -2.69
CA PRO A 309 -3.74 13.52 -3.84
C PRO A 309 -2.29 14.03 -3.89
N VAL A 310 -1.69 14.07 -5.09
CA VAL A 310 -0.27 14.47 -5.27
C VAL A 310 0.01 15.86 -4.70
N SER A 311 -0.99 16.73 -4.67
CA SER A 311 -0.93 18.07 -4.10
C SER A 311 -0.75 18.12 -2.56
N SER A 312 -1.08 17.03 -1.85
CA SER A 312 -1.10 17.01 -0.39
C SER A 312 0.28 16.79 0.25
N GLY A 313 1.29 16.39 -0.52
CA GLY A 313 2.67 16.25 -0.06
C GLY A 313 3.56 17.37 -0.62
N ARG A 314 4.50 17.86 0.20
CA ARG A 314 5.48 18.88 -0.20
C ARG A 314 6.92 18.46 0.06
N LYS A 315 7.15 17.68 1.11
CA LYS A 315 8.49 17.26 1.53
C LYS A 315 8.62 15.76 1.42
N PHE A 316 9.51 15.26 0.56
CA PHE A 316 9.67 13.83 0.30
C PHE A 316 11.11 13.38 0.55
N ALA A 317 11.30 12.08 0.74
CA ALA A 317 12.62 11.47 0.81
C ALA A 317 12.82 10.48 -0.35
N MET A 318 13.98 10.54 -1.00
CA MET A 318 14.37 9.53 -1.96
C MET A 318 14.90 8.30 -1.22
N ALA A 319 14.10 7.24 -1.18
CA ALA A 319 14.48 5.99 -0.53
C ALA A 319 15.35 5.11 -1.42
N SER A 320 15.07 5.07 -2.72
CA SER A 320 15.82 4.30 -3.71
C SER A 320 15.85 5.02 -5.05
N PHE A 321 17.03 5.21 -5.63
CA PHE A 321 17.17 5.66 -7.01
C PHE A 321 18.27 4.86 -7.69
N THR A 322 17.88 3.99 -8.62
CA THR A 322 18.79 3.00 -9.21
C THR A 322 18.71 3.02 -10.72
N VAL A 323 19.86 2.94 -11.38
CA VAL A 323 19.97 2.75 -12.83
C VAL A 323 20.64 1.42 -13.10
N ARG A 324 20.00 0.61 -13.95
CA ARG A 324 20.50 -0.70 -14.37
C ARG A 324 20.60 -0.73 -15.89
N ALA A 325 21.68 -1.29 -16.43
CA ALA A 325 21.80 -1.61 -17.84
C ALA A 325 22.08 -3.11 -17.99
N THR A 326 21.25 -3.82 -18.75
CA THR A 326 21.30 -5.30 -18.80
C THR A 326 21.39 -5.80 -20.23
N LYS A 327 21.84 -7.06 -20.38
CA LYS A 327 22.05 -7.71 -21.68
C LYS A 327 23.08 -6.98 -22.54
N LEU A 328 24.09 -6.39 -21.90
CA LEU A 328 25.16 -5.63 -22.57
C LEU A 328 26.04 -6.50 -23.46
N GLN A 329 26.15 -7.79 -23.16
CA GLN A 329 26.76 -8.79 -24.04
C GLN A 329 25.81 -9.95 -24.24
N GLN A 330 25.60 -10.34 -25.50
CA GLN A 330 24.69 -11.41 -25.89
C GLN A 330 25.31 -12.27 -26.99
N GLN A 331 24.92 -13.54 -27.02
CA GLN A 331 25.37 -14.51 -28.02
C GLN A 331 24.17 -15.30 -28.54
N ARG A 332 24.04 -15.45 -29.86
CA ARG A 332 23.08 -16.35 -30.50
C ARG A 332 23.81 -17.32 -31.42
N THR A 333 23.40 -18.58 -31.34
CA THR A 333 23.96 -19.64 -32.17
C THR A 333 22.87 -20.21 -33.07
N SER A 334 23.13 -20.26 -34.37
CA SER A 334 22.31 -20.95 -35.36
C SER A 334 23.11 -22.11 -35.96
N SER A 335 22.46 -23.26 -36.10
CA SER A 335 23.07 -24.43 -36.74
C SER A 335 22.28 -24.77 -37.99
N HIS A 336 22.99 -24.95 -39.11
CA HIS A 336 22.43 -25.46 -40.35
C HIS A 336 23.12 -26.77 -40.69
N SER A 337 22.34 -27.82 -40.87
CA SER A 337 22.85 -29.14 -41.26
C SER A 337 22.46 -29.45 -42.69
N SER A 338 23.45 -29.84 -43.50
CA SER A 338 23.24 -30.32 -44.86
C SER A 338 23.83 -31.72 -45.00
N THR A 339 23.08 -32.63 -45.60
CA THR A 339 23.52 -34.01 -45.85
C THR A 339 23.76 -34.19 -47.34
N ILE A 340 24.98 -34.58 -47.72
CA ILE A 340 25.34 -34.97 -49.09
C ILE A 340 25.91 -36.39 -49.03
N GLY A 341 25.21 -37.35 -49.63
CA GLY A 341 25.51 -38.78 -49.48
C GLY A 341 25.24 -39.27 -48.05
N ASN A 342 26.19 -40.00 -47.45
CA ASN A 342 26.13 -40.47 -46.05
C ASN A 342 26.81 -39.50 -45.06
N VAL A 343 27.24 -38.32 -45.50
CA VAL A 343 27.93 -37.34 -44.66
C VAL A 343 27.00 -36.18 -44.35
N THR A 344 26.70 -35.98 -43.06
CA THR A 344 26.00 -34.80 -42.56
C THR A 344 27.01 -33.78 -42.07
N THR A 345 27.01 -32.60 -42.68
CA THR A 345 27.82 -31.45 -42.25
C THR A 345 26.92 -30.47 -41.51
N THR A 346 27.25 -30.16 -40.26
CA THR A 346 26.55 -29.16 -39.45
C THR A 346 27.45 -27.93 -39.32
N THR A 347 27.01 -26.81 -39.88
CA THR A 347 27.66 -25.51 -39.73
C THR A 347 26.98 -24.76 -38.60
N THR A 348 27.72 -24.49 -37.53
CA THR A 348 27.26 -23.71 -36.39
C THR A 348 27.83 -22.29 -36.50
N THR A 349 26.96 -21.30 -36.64
CA THR A 349 27.32 -19.88 -36.66
C THR A 349 26.95 -19.25 -35.33
N THR A 350 27.95 -18.74 -34.62
CA THR A 350 27.76 -17.96 -33.40
C THR A 350 27.94 -16.49 -33.70
N THR A 351 26.89 -15.70 -33.48
CA THR A 351 26.96 -14.24 -33.51
C THR A 351 27.02 -13.72 -32.08
N THR A 352 27.96 -12.82 -31.81
CA THR A 352 28.09 -12.14 -30.52
C THR A 352 27.88 -10.65 -30.76
N ARG A 353 27.09 -10.00 -29.90
CA ARG A 353 26.92 -8.55 -29.89
C ARG A 353 27.26 -8.02 -28.50
N THR A 354 28.10 -7.00 -28.44
CA THR A 354 28.62 -6.43 -27.19
C THR A 354 28.49 -4.92 -27.22
N PHE A 355 27.88 -4.35 -26.18
CA PHE A 355 27.88 -2.94 -25.90
C PHE A 355 29.26 -2.53 -25.35
N PRO A 356 29.88 -1.45 -25.87
CA PRO A 356 31.17 -0.99 -25.35
C PRO A 356 31.13 -0.74 -23.86
N THR A 357 32.17 -1.20 -23.15
CA THR A 357 32.30 -0.92 -21.72
C THR A 357 32.58 0.56 -21.52
N LEU A 358 31.73 1.22 -20.73
CA LEU A 358 31.92 2.61 -20.33
C LEU A 358 32.58 2.67 -18.95
N PRO A 359 33.39 3.72 -18.68
CA PRO A 359 33.97 3.96 -17.37
C PRO A 359 32.94 4.02 -16.22
N ASP A 360 33.36 3.65 -15.02
CA ASP A 360 32.50 3.62 -13.81
C ASP A 360 31.96 5.00 -13.43
N ASP A 361 32.83 6.02 -13.51
CA ASP A 361 32.54 7.43 -13.27
C ASP A 361 31.53 8.00 -14.27
N TYR A 362 31.53 7.51 -15.51
CA TYR A 362 30.51 7.87 -16.48
C TYR A 362 29.11 7.39 -16.06
N TRP A 363 28.99 6.14 -15.59
CA TRP A 363 27.71 5.62 -15.07
C TRP A 363 27.25 6.36 -13.83
N GLU A 364 28.17 6.71 -12.93
CA GLU A 364 27.88 7.56 -11.76
C GLU A 364 27.34 8.93 -12.18
N ASN A 365 27.98 9.58 -13.15
CA ASN A 365 27.52 10.86 -13.71
C ASN A 365 26.14 10.75 -14.36
N LEU A 366 25.86 9.65 -15.08
CA LEU A 366 24.54 9.40 -15.67
C LEU A 366 23.46 9.28 -14.58
N VAL A 367 23.72 8.52 -13.50
CA VAL A 367 22.78 8.38 -12.37
C VAL A 367 22.54 9.75 -11.71
N ASN A 368 23.60 10.51 -11.44
CA ASN A 368 23.51 11.84 -10.84
C ASN A 368 22.67 12.80 -11.69
N LYS A 369 22.86 12.78 -13.02
CA LYS A 369 22.10 13.61 -13.95
C LYS A 369 20.62 13.21 -14.01
N LEU A 370 20.33 11.91 -14.13
CA LEU A 370 18.95 11.40 -14.14
C LEU A 370 18.21 11.73 -12.84
N TYR A 371 18.90 11.63 -11.69
CA TYR A 371 18.35 12.06 -10.41
C TYR A 371 18.05 13.56 -10.39
N ALA A 372 18.99 14.40 -10.84
CA ALA A 372 18.80 15.85 -10.85
C ALA A 372 17.66 16.29 -11.79
N ASP A 373 17.49 15.63 -12.93
CA ASP A 373 16.37 15.88 -13.84
C ASP A 373 15.03 15.41 -13.24
N PHE A 374 15.01 14.26 -12.57
CA PHE A 374 13.85 13.77 -11.84
C PHE A 374 13.44 14.74 -10.72
N GLU A 375 14.40 15.18 -9.89
CA GLU A 375 14.18 16.16 -8.82
C GLU A 375 13.64 17.48 -9.39
N ARG A 376 14.17 17.93 -10.53
CA ARG A 376 13.69 19.14 -11.20
C ARG A 376 12.24 19.03 -11.65
N VAL A 377 11.82 17.88 -12.20
CA VAL A 377 10.41 17.62 -12.57
C VAL A 377 9.52 17.75 -11.33
N LEU A 378 9.91 17.16 -10.20
CA LEU A 378 9.15 17.23 -8.95
C LEU A 378 9.07 18.66 -8.41
N LYS A 379 10.20 19.36 -8.34
CA LYS A 379 10.24 20.71 -7.76
C LYS A 379 9.52 21.74 -8.63
N ASN A 380 9.83 21.79 -9.92
CA ASN A 380 9.36 22.87 -10.78
C ASN A 380 7.87 22.74 -11.13
N ASN A 381 7.37 21.51 -11.27
CA ASN A 381 6.01 21.29 -11.77
C ASN A 381 5.01 20.97 -10.66
N TYR A 382 5.49 20.50 -9.50
CA TYR A 382 4.63 20.03 -8.42
C TYR A 382 4.96 20.62 -7.05
N ASP A 383 6.00 21.46 -6.94
CA ASP A 383 6.49 22.03 -5.68
C ASP A 383 6.72 20.95 -4.61
N ILE A 384 7.38 19.88 -5.03
CA ILE A 384 7.84 18.81 -4.16
C ILE A 384 9.34 18.98 -3.95
N GLU A 385 9.74 19.10 -2.69
CA GLU A 385 11.12 19.19 -2.24
C GLU A 385 11.61 17.82 -1.74
N LEU A 386 12.80 17.41 -2.19
CA LEU A 386 13.46 16.21 -1.70
C LEU A 386 14.42 16.59 -0.57
N ILE A 387 14.32 15.90 0.57
CA ILE A 387 15.34 16.04 1.62
C ILE A 387 16.68 15.46 1.14
N PRO A 388 17.82 15.91 1.71
CA PRO A 388 19.12 15.32 1.43
C PRO A 388 19.12 13.80 1.63
N VAL A 389 19.66 13.05 0.67
CA VAL A 389 19.74 11.58 0.74
C VAL A 389 20.56 11.13 1.95
N GLU A 390 21.55 11.92 2.37
CA GLU A 390 22.38 11.66 3.54
C GLU A 390 21.56 11.61 4.85
N ASP A 391 20.43 12.33 4.93
CA ASP A 391 19.49 12.22 6.05
C ASP A 391 18.78 10.87 6.04
N VAL A 392 18.39 10.40 4.86
CA VAL A 392 17.75 9.09 4.64
C VAL A 392 18.69 7.95 5.04
N LEU A 393 19.95 7.99 4.60
CA LEU A 393 20.95 6.95 4.91
C LEU A 393 21.26 6.84 6.42
N ARG A 394 21.07 7.94 7.18
CA ARG A 394 21.30 7.98 8.63
C ARG A 394 20.13 7.43 9.44
N ALA A 395 18.93 7.35 8.86
CA ALA A 395 17.74 6.87 9.56
C ALA A 395 17.92 5.41 10.05
N PRO A 396 17.59 5.10 11.32
CA PRO A 396 17.74 3.76 11.88
C PRO A 396 17.04 2.67 11.04
N SER A 397 15.77 2.89 10.69
CA SER A 397 14.98 1.94 9.89
C SER A 397 15.55 1.70 8.49
N TYR A 398 16.26 2.68 7.92
CA TYR A 398 16.88 2.55 6.60
C TYR A 398 18.09 1.62 6.60
N LYS A 399 18.81 1.55 7.73
CA LYS A 399 20.01 0.71 7.85
C LYS A 399 19.70 -0.78 7.71
N GLU A 400 18.49 -1.18 8.06
CA GLU A 400 17.97 -2.56 7.95
C GLU A 400 17.65 -2.99 6.51
N LEU A 401 17.58 -2.04 5.56
CA LEU A 401 17.27 -2.36 4.17
C LEU A 401 18.41 -3.11 3.48
N ALA A 402 18.04 -3.92 2.49
CA ALA A 402 18.99 -4.65 1.66
C ALA A 402 19.81 -3.68 0.80
N PRO A 403 21.15 -3.77 0.82
CA PRO A 403 21.99 -2.92 -0.02
C PRO A 403 21.81 -3.27 -1.49
N ILE A 404 21.92 -2.26 -2.35
CA ILE A 404 22.12 -2.44 -3.78
C ILE A 404 23.61 -2.66 -3.99
N LYS A 405 23.98 -3.76 -4.65
CA LYS A 405 25.39 -4.05 -4.95
C LYS A 405 25.73 -3.43 -6.28
N ASP A 406 26.33 -2.25 -6.23
CA ASP A 406 26.88 -1.60 -7.42
C ASP A 406 27.77 -2.59 -8.18
N LYS A 407 27.52 -2.72 -9.49
CA LYS A 407 28.20 -3.65 -10.37
C LYS A 407 28.41 -2.99 -11.73
N VAL A 408 29.63 -3.01 -12.24
CA VAL A 408 29.92 -2.64 -13.62
C VAL A 408 30.68 -3.79 -14.25
N SER A 409 30.11 -4.36 -15.31
CA SER A 409 30.67 -5.50 -16.02
C SER A 409 30.31 -5.44 -17.50
N VAL A 410 30.91 -6.34 -18.28
CA VAL A 410 30.63 -6.46 -19.73
C VAL A 410 29.22 -6.94 -20.05
N VAL A 411 28.53 -7.58 -19.08
CA VAL A 411 27.17 -8.14 -19.27
C VAL A 411 26.07 -7.26 -18.67
N GLU A 412 26.38 -6.54 -17.58
CA GLU A 412 25.43 -5.69 -16.87
C GLU A 412 26.10 -4.59 -16.06
N VAL A 413 25.33 -3.53 -15.83
CA VAL A 413 25.63 -2.40 -14.95
C VAL A 413 24.47 -2.21 -13.98
N GLU A 414 24.77 -1.95 -12.72
CA GLU A 414 23.85 -1.55 -11.67
C GLU A 414 24.53 -0.48 -10.82
N LYS A 415 23.89 0.69 -10.72
CA LYS A 415 24.39 1.84 -9.97
C LYS A 415 23.28 2.48 -9.17
N SER A 416 23.53 2.70 -7.89
CA SER A 416 22.63 3.41 -6.98
C SER A 416 23.08 4.86 -6.78
N TYR A 417 22.13 5.79 -6.70
CA TYR A 417 22.45 7.18 -6.39
C TYR A 417 22.93 7.29 -4.94
N LYS A 418 24.17 7.75 -4.72
CA LYS A 418 24.76 7.96 -3.38
C LYS A 418 24.61 6.75 -2.42
N GLY A 419 24.59 5.52 -2.96
CA GLY A 419 24.47 4.32 -2.15
C GLY A 419 23.07 4.07 -1.57
N THR A 420 22.01 4.61 -2.18
CA THR A 420 20.63 4.27 -1.79
C THR A 420 20.37 2.76 -1.90
N LYS A 421 19.50 2.26 -1.04
CA LYS A 421 19.12 0.86 -0.87
C LYS A 421 17.73 0.57 -1.45
N ASN A 422 17.46 -0.69 -1.75
CA ASN A 422 16.13 -1.11 -2.18
C ASN A 422 15.16 -1.11 -0.99
N LEU A 423 14.28 -0.11 -0.94
CA LEU A 423 13.19 -0.04 0.04
C LEU A 423 11.93 -0.77 -0.44
N ILE A 424 11.62 -0.68 -1.74
CA ILE A 424 10.34 -1.13 -2.30
C ILE A 424 10.61 -2.22 -3.34
N PRO A 425 9.92 -3.37 -3.26
CA PRO A 425 9.85 -4.34 -4.34
C PRO A 425 9.53 -3.68 -5.68
N THR A 426 10.41 -3.83 -6.67
CA THR A 426 10.16 -3.33 -8.03
C THR A 426 9.80 -4.45 -8.99
N THR A 427 9.93 -5.70 -8.56
CA THR A 427 9.54 -6.89 -9.33
C THR A 427 8.36 -7.62 -8.68
N PHE A 428 7.59 -8.34 -9.50
CA PHE A 428 6.44 -9.12 -9.05
C PHE A 428 6.79 -10.14 -7.95
N THR A 429 7.93 -10.83 -8.09
CA THR A 429 8.42 -11.82 -7.11
C THR A 429 8.79 -11.15 -5.78
N GLU A 430 9.41 -9.97 -5.81
CA GLU A 430 9.70 -9.19 -4.61
C GLU A 430 8.39 -8.72 -3.93
N ILE A 431 7.37 -8.33 -4.71
CA ILE A 431 6.08 -7.87 -4.17
C ILE A 431 5.41 -9.01 -3.40
N LEU A 432 5.42 -10.24 -3.93
CA LEU A 432 4.90 -11.42 -3.24
C LEU A 432 5.68 -11.75 -1.96
N ASN A 433 7.00 -11.54 -1.97
CA ASN A 433 7.87 -11.82 -0.82
C ASN A 433 7.81 -10.75 0.28
N ASP A 434 7.36 -9.53 -0.03
CA ASP A 434 7.18 -8.42 0.93
C ASP A 434 5.76 -8.37 1.52
N ILE A 435 4.91 -9.35 1.19
CA ILE A 435 3.56 -9.47 1.77
C ILE A 435 3.68 -9.74 3.27
N SER A 436 3.16 -8.81 4.07
CA SER A 436 3.09 -8.90 5.53
C SER A 436 1.70 -8.51 6.04
N THR A 437 1.22 -9.25 7.05
CA THR A 437 0.02 -8.92 7.84
C THR A 437 0.22 -7.86 8.92
N THR A 438 1.41 -7.28 9.06
CA THR A 438 1.66 -6.29 10.12
C THR A 438 0.82 -5.02 9.97
N PHE A 439 0.87 -4.15 10.97
CA PHE A 439 0.11 -2.91 11.05
C PHE A 439 0.60 -1.88 10.05
N ALA A 440 -0.29 -1.01 9.58
CA ALA A 440 0.05 0.04 8.63
C ALA A 440 1.24 0.90 9.09
N TRP A 441 1.30 1.23 10.39
CA TRP A 441 2.37 2.02 10.99
C TRP A 441 3.65 1.25 11.31
N ASP A 442 3.63 -0.08 11.25
CA ASP A 442 4.81 -0.93 11.42
C ASP A 442 5.51 -1.24 10.09
N ARG A 443 4.92 -0.88 8.95
CA ARG A 443 5.58 -1.10 7.66
C ARG A 443 6.87 -0.26 7.54
N LYS A 444 7.87 -0.82 6.85
CA LYS A 444 9.21 -0.23 6.72
C LYS A 444 9.15 1.20 6.19
N ASP A 445 8.29 1.44 5.20
CA ASP A 445 8.05 2.76 4.63
C ASP A 445 7.35 3.72 5.61
N ALA A 446 6.30 3.29 6.31
CA ALA A 446 5.62 4.13 7.30
C ALA A 446 6.55 4.52 8.47
N ARG A 447 7.41 3.60 8.93
CA ARG A 447 8.43 3.89 9.95
C ARG A 447 9.42 4.94 9.46
N LEU A 448 9.94 4.76 8.25
CA LEU A 448 10.92 5.69 7.66
C LEU A 448 10.32 7.08 7.38
N ILE A 449 9.08 7.16 6.88
CA ILE A 449 8.34 8.43 6.72
C ILE A 449 8.28 9.19 8.04
N ARG A 450 7.91 8.48 9.12
CA ARG A 450 7.78 9.07 10.46
C ARG A 450 9.13 9.48 11.04
N GLU A 451 10.17 8.66 10.89
CA GLU A 451 11.53 8.95 11.37
C GLU A 451 12.13 10.19 10.69
N LEU A 452 11.88 10.35 9.39
CA LEU A 452 12.40 11.47 8.61
C LEU A 452 11.54 12.74 8.69
N GLY A 453 10.30 12.64 9.18
CA GLY A 453 9.37 13.77 9.24
C GLY A 453 9.05 14.33 7.84
N VAL A 454 8.79 13.43 6.88
CA VAL A 454 8.45 13.73 5.49
C VAL A 454 7.01 13.35 5.19
N ASP A 455 6.45 13.88 4.10
CA ASP A 455 5.10 13.58 3.62
C ASP A 455 5.05 12.29 2.78
N GLY A 456 6.20 11.83 2.29
CA GLY A 456 6.28 10.60 1.53
C GLY A 456 7.69 10.13 1.17
N LEU A 457 7.76 8.91 0.66
CA LEU A 457 8.96 8.24 0.19
C LEU A 457 8.85 7.94 -1.30
N ILE A 458 9.95 8.13 -2.01
CA ILE A 458 10.06 7.88 -3.44
C ILE A 458 11.04 6.74 -3.67
N ALA A 459 10.65 5.79 -4.52
CA ALA A 459 11.52 4.77 -5.08
C ALA A 459 11.44 4.80 -6.61
N VAL A 460 12.59 4.84 -7.27
CA VAL A 460 12.74 4.86 -8.73
C VAL A 460 13.79 3.84 -9.16
N THR A 461 13.44 3.04 -10.17
CA THR A 461 14.39 2.17 -10.87
C THR A 461 14.31 2.42 -12.37
N ILE A 462 15.43 2.74 -13.01
CA ILE A 462 15.53 2.94 -14.45
C ILE A 462 16.29 1.75 -15.04
N ASP A 463 15.58 0.88 -15.73
CA ASP A 463 16.12 -0.25 -16.48
C ASP A 463 16.42 0.17 -17.92
N LEU A 464 17.65 -0.04 -18.36
CA LEU A 464 18.14 0.14 -19.71
C LEU A 464 18.46 -1.25 -20.28
N GLU A 465 17.43 -1.95 -20.75
CA GLU A 465 17.61 -3.27 -21.34
C GLU A 465 18.07 -3.13 -22.78
N MET A 466 19.02 -3.95 -23.24
CA MET A 466 19.40 -4.03 -24.65
C MET A 466 18.85 -5.30 -25.31
N PRO A 467 17.70 -5.25 -26.03
CA PRO A 467 17.19 -6.41 -26.75
C PRO A 467 18.12 -6.79 -27.92
N TRP A 468 18.18 -8.09 -28.24
CA TRP A 468 19.02 -8.56 -29.35
C TRP A 468 18.61 -7.96 -30.70
N GLU A 469 17.31 -7.90 -30.95
CA GLU A 469 16.68 -7.52 -32.22
C GLU A 469 16.96 -6.05 -32.55
N SER A 470 16.60 -5.15 -31.63
CA SER A 470 16.79 -3.70 -31.80
C SER A 470 18.21 -3.25 -31.52
N PHE A 471 18.95 -3.99 -30.68
CA PHE A 471 20.29 -3.64 -30.22
C PHE A 471 20.41 -2.17 -29.77
N SER A 472 19.41 -1.77 -28.99
CA SER A 472 19.20 -0.41 -28.50
C SER A 472 18.92 -0.46 -27.00
N LEU A 473 19.51 0.46 -26.23
CA LEU A 473 19.19 0.60 -24.81
C LEU A 473 17.79 1.18 -24.66
N THR A 474 16.88 0.33 -24.19
CA THR A 474 15.44 0.56 -24.13
C THR A 474 15.09 0.98 -22.70
N PRO A 475 14.64 2.23 -22.46
CA PRO A 475 14.41 2.73 -21.12
C PRO A 475 13.09 2.21 -20.53
N ARG A 476 13.13 1.85 -19.25
CA ARG A 476 11.97 1.51 -18.43
C ARG A 476 12.18 2.06 -17.02
N MET A 477 11.53 3.18 -16.70
CA MET A 477 11.47 3.75 -15.35
C MET A 477 10.29 3.17 -14.59
N SER A 478 10.54 2.48 -13.48
CA SER A 478 9.51 2.11 -12.50
C SER A 478 9.54 3.12 -11.35
N ILE A 479 8.38 3.58 -10.90
CA ILE A 479 8.24 4.57 -9.84
C ILE A 479 7.18 4.16 -8.83
N ARG A 480 7.45 4.40 -7.54
CA ARG A 480 6.44 4.39 -6.48
C ARG A 480 6.68 5.54 -5.50
N ILE A 481 5.61 6.26 -5.20
CA ILE A 481 5.56 7.35 -4.24
C ILE A 481 4.56 6.97 -3.15
N SER A 482 5.06 6.63 -1.97
CA SER A 482 4.28 6.22 -0.80
C SER A 482 4.17 7.34 0.22
N GLY A 483 3.05 7.38 0.95
CA GLY A 483 2.76 8.36 2.00
C GLY A 483 2.37 7.68 3.31
N PRO A 484 2.23 8.45 4.41
CA PRO A 484 1.90 7.91 5.72
C PRO A 484 0.54 7.21 5.71
N PRO A 485 0.33 6.20 6.56
CA PRO A 485 -0.95 5.52 6.73
C PRO A 485 -2.17 6.45 6.84
N ASN A 486 -3.33 5.93 6.45
CA ASN A 486 -4.64 6.54 6.68
C ASN A 486 -5.27 5.88 7.91
N GLY A 487 -5.27 6.61 9.04
CA GLY A 487 -5.64 6.05 10.33
C GLY A 487 -4.70 4.91 10.75
N TYR A 488 -5.22 3.91 11.44
CA TYR A 488 -4.44 2.73 11.87
C TYR A 488 -4.72 1.46 11.06
N LYS A 489 -5.76 1.47 10.22
CA LYS A 489 -6.25 0.29 9.50
C LYS A 489 -5.62 0.14 8.11
N ALA A 490 -5.32 1.25 7.44
CA ALA A 490 -4.80 1.25 6.08
C ALA A 490 -3.50 2.03 5.96
N GLY A 491 -2.54 1.47 5.23
CA GLY A 491 -1.30 2.16 4.91
C GLY A 491 -0.18 1.20 4.52
N PRO A 492 0.91 1.69 3.90
CA PRO A 492 1.13 3.07 3.46
C PRO A 492 0.07 3.55 2.46
N THR A 493 -0.21 4.85 2.41
CA THR A 493 -0.99 5.40 1.30
C THR A 493 -0.10 5.57 0.07
N ILE A 494 -0.69 5.74 -1.12
CA ILE A 494 0.04 5.90 -2.39
C ILE A 494 -0.30 7.25 -3.02
N TYR A 495 0.72 8.05 -3.32
CA TYR A 495 0.54 9.22 -4.18
C TYR A 495 0.52 8.81 -5.65
N LEU A 496 1.38 7.87 -6.05
CA LEU A 496 1.53 7.42 -7.43
C LEU A 496 2.32 6.12 -7.44
N GLN A 497 2.00 5.22 -8.37
CA GLN A 497 2.89 4.13 -8.75
C GLN A 497 2.73 3.77 -10.22
N GLY A 498 3.73 3.12 -10.80
CA GLY A 498 3.65 2.56 -12.15
C GLY A 498 4.98 2.62 -12.87
N LEU A 499 4.93 2.70 -14.19
CA LEU A 499 6.12 2.73 -15.02
C LEU A 499 5.97 3.62 -16.24
N VAL A 500 7.11 4.10 -16.73
CA VAL A 500 7.29 4.72 -18.03
C VAL A 500 8.26 3.86 -18.80
N HIS A 501 7.91 3.45 -20.01
CA HIS A 501 8.78 2.63 -20.85
C HIS A 501 8.68 3.06 -22.31
N GLY A 502 9.71 2.82 -23.10
CA GLY A 502 9.69 3.23 -24.50
C GLY A 502 10.74 2.53 -25.31
N SER A 503 10.83 2.86 -26.60
CA SER A 503 11.92 2.39 -27.44
C SER A 503 13.17 3.23 -27.22
N GLY A 504 14.34 2.60 -27.22
CA GLY A 504 15.60 3.34 -27.37
C GLY A 504 15.82 3.78 -28.82
N MET A 505 16.84 4.61 -29.04
CA MET A 505 17.33 4.88 -30.40
C MET A 505 18.35 3.83 -30.82
N PRO A 506 18.20 3.20 -32.00
CA PRO A 506 19.17 2.23 -32.51
C PRO A 506 20.59 2.80 -32.56
N LEU A 507 21.56 1.99 -32.14
CA LEU A 507 22.97 2.32 -32.22
C LEU A 507 23.54 1.76 -33.53
N GLU A 508 24.24 2.58 -34.31
CA GLU A 508 24.97 2.11 -35.50
C GLU A 508 26.26 1.40 -35.09
N GLN A 509 26.39 0.11 -35.41
CA GLN A 509 27.55 -0.72 -35.04
C GLN A 509 28.90 -0.13 -35.50
N ALA A 510 28.93 0.58 -36.63
CA ALA A 510 30.15 1.21 -37.14
C ALA A 510 30.66 2.40 -36.31
N LYS A 511 29.84 2.92 -35.37
CA LYS A 511 30.15 4.12 -34.54
C LYS A 511 30.21 3.84 -33.04
N MET A 512 30.01 2.59 -32.61
CA MET A 512 29.98 2.20 -31.18
C MET A 512 31.39 2.12 -30.58
N ASN A 513 32.02 3.27 -30.30
CA ASN A 513 33.15 3.35 -29.38
C ASN A 513 32.72 4.09 -28.09
N ALA A 514 33.52 3.95 -27.02
CA ALA A 514 33.19 4.51 -25.71
C ALA A 514 33.01 6.04 -25.76
N ASP A 515 33.92 6.77 -26.40
CA ASP A 515 33.90 8.24 -26.48
C ASP A 515 32.62 8.76 -27.15
N TYR A 516 32.26 8.19 -28.30
CA TYR A 516 31.02 8.53 -29.00
C TYR A 516 29.78 8.21 -28.15
N LEU A 517 29.75 7.05 -27.49
CA LEU A 517 28.62 6.65 -26.65
C LEU A 517 28.45 7.56 -25.43
N MET A 518 29.54 8.04 -24.83
CA MET A 518 29.45 8.99 -23.72
C MET A 518 28.75 10.30 -24.13
N ASP A 519 28.89 10.73 -25.39
CA ASP A 519 28.21 11.93 -25.90
C ASP A 519 26.73 11.69 -26.25
N VAL A 520 26.40 10.50 -26.79
CA VAL A 520 25.07 10.25 -27.38
C VAL A 520 24.13 9.45 -26.48
N LEU A 521 24.62 8.78 -25.44
CA LEU A 521 23.80 7.89 -24.62
C LEU A 521 22.54 8.55 -24.04
N PRO A 522 22.58 9.80 -23.53
CA PRO A 522 21.37 10.54 -23.14
C PRO A 522 20.25 10.55 -24.20
N ASN A 523 20.63 10.68 -25.47
CA ASN A 523 19.68 10.67 -26.59
C ASN A 523 19.25 9.24 -26.92
N VAL A 524 20.17 8.27 -26.83
CA VAL A 524 19.90 6.84 -27.09
C VAL A 524 18.85 6.30 -26.13
N ILE A 525 18.95 6.63 -24.84
CA ILE A 525 17.96 6.26 -23.82
C ILE A 525 16.76 7.21 -23.81
N ARG A 526 16.72 8.21 -24.71
CA ARG A 526 15.67 9.22 -24.83
C ARG A 526 15.33 9.87 -23.48
N GLU A 527 16.36 10.33 -22.78
CA GLU A 527 16.28 10.86 -21.42
C GLU A 527 15.22 11.97 -21.28
N LYS A 528 15.16 12.90 -22.23
CA LYS A 528 14.20 14.02 -22.22
C LYS A 528 12.77 13.53 -22.40
N GLU A 529 12.55 12.59 -23.32
CA GLU A 529 11.24 11.99 -23.57
C GLU A 529 10.77 11.17 -22.36
N LEU A 530 11.68 10.46 -21.70
CA LEU A 530 11.41 9.71 -20.47
C LEU A 530 10.90 10.65 -19.36
N MET A 531 11.58 11.77 -19.13
CA MET A 531 11.17 12.77 -18.12
C MET A 531 9.86 13.48 -18.51
N LYS A 532 9.66 13.79 -19.79
CA LYS A 532 8.40 14.36 -20.29
C LYS A 532 7.24 13.38 -20.13
N ALA A 533 7.46 12.09 -20.33
CA ALA A 533 6.45 11.06 -20.14
C ALA A 533 6.09 10.92 -18.64
N LEU A 534 7.09 10.94 -17.75
CA LEU A 534 6.87 11.01 -16.30
C LEU A 534 5.98 12.20 -15.92
N GLU A 535 6.34 13.41 -16.36
CA GLU A 535 5.56 14.63 -16.13
C GLU A 535 4.12 14.50 -16.66
N THR A 536 3.97 14.00 -17.89
CA THR A 536 2.65 13.77 -18.51
C THR A 536 1.81 12.83 -17.65
N GLY A 537 2.40 11.74 -17.17
CA GLY A 537 1.73 10.78 -16.29
C GLY A 537 1.27 11.40 -14.97
N ILE A 538 2.15 12.12 -14.28
CA ILE A 538 1.82 12.79 -13.01
C ILE A 538 0.72 13.82 -13.23
N HIS A 539 0.79 14.60 -14.32
CA HIS A 539 -0.23 15.58 -14.66
C HIS A 539 -1.61 14.92 -14.87
N LYS A 540 -1.67 13.81 -15.63
CA LYS A 540 -2.93 13.08 -15.83
C LYS A 540 -3.49 12.50 -14.53
N ILE A 541 -2.65 11.96 -13.65
CA ILE A 541 -3.08 11.53 -12.31
C ILE A 541 -3.73 12.69 -11.55
N LYS A 542 -3.10 13.87 -11.52
CA LYS A 542 -3.66 15.06 -10.86
C LYS A 542 -5.00 15.53 -11.45
N THR A 543 -5.17 15.39 -12.76
CA THR A 543 -6.44 15.71 -13.41
C THR A 543 -7.54 14.72 -12.99
N GLU A 544 -7.25 13.42 -12.97
CA GLU A 544 -8.19 12.40 -12.52
C GLU A 544 -8.51 12.47 -11.02
N GLU A 545 -7.53 12.85 -10.19
CA GLU A 545 -7.75 13.12 -8.75
C GLU A 545 -8.84 14.16 -8.51
N LYS A 546 -8.86 15.23 -9.32
CA LYS A 546 -9.89 16.28 -9.25
C LYS A 546 -11.25 15.74 -9.66
N ASN A 547 -11.32 14.96 -10.74
CA ASN A 547 -12.55 14.35 -11.23
C ASN A 547 -13.16 13.37 -10.21
N ARG A 548 -12.33 12.78 -9.35
CA ARG A 548 -12.73 11.79 -8.34
C ARG A 548 -12.72 12.33 -6.91
N ALA A 549 -12.71 13.65 -6.76
CA ALA A 549 -12.83 14.35 -5.49
C ALA A 549 -11.81 13.95 -4.41
N TYR A 550 -10.60 13.52 -4.78
CA TYR A 550 -9.53 13.19 -3.83
C TYR A 550 -9.23 14.39 -2.93
N GLU A 551 -9.13 15.58 -3.52
CA GLU A 551 -8.88 16.83 -2.79
C GLU A 551 -9.97 17.13 -1.76
N ALA A 552 -11.25 16.95 -2.14
CA ALA A 552 -12.36 17.21 -1.23
C ALA A 552 -12.41 16.21 -0.06
N ILE A 553 -12.11 14.94 -0.32
CA ILE A 553 -12.05 13.89 0.72
C ILE A 553 -10.86 14.14 1.65
N TRP A 554 -9.68 14.45 1.11
CA TRP A 554 -8.46 14.67 1.90
C TRP A 554 -8.41 16.05 2.58
N ALA A 555 -9.18 17.03 2.14
CA ALA A 555 -9.31 18.31 2.86
C ALA A 555 -9.99 18.16 4.23
N LEU A 556 -10.71 17.05 4.45
CA LEU A 556 -11.36 16.69 5.71
C LEU A 556 -10.41 15.94 6.67
N LYS A 557 -9.13 15.77 6.31
CA LYS A 557 -8.10 15.08 7.09
C LYS A 557 -7.24 15.98 7.96
#